data_AF-A0A8S4QGE5-F1
#
_entry.id   AF-A0A8S4QGE5-F1
#
_cell.length_a   1.000
_cell.length_b   1.000
_cell.length_c   1.000
_cell.angle_alpha   90.00
_cell.angle_beta   90.00
_cell.angle_gamma   90.00
#
_symmetry.space_group_name_H-M   'P 1'
#
loop_
_entity.id
_entity.type
_entity.pdbx_description
1 polymer ?
#
loop_
_entity_poly.entity_id
_entity_poly.type
_entity_poly.pdbx_seq_one_letter_code
_entity_poly.pdbx_strand_id
1 'polypeptide(L)'
;MSHGIVQIRLLINGEWKVLKIDFHLPQKSNSFERYAYMVKKQIWVAFIEKGFAKIRKSYEKLSGGVAGIALQQLTGAMTFSVFMEKFNNDENRVWEFIQENRNSKFILTVSTPTIEEESEKKQLLEEYGIRDCHEYSVLDAQVYMGHRLILLAGSGPFGKPKSVRRWGHLPSYKEIREDWCAVDLGFSEFGTFWIDMSELFQYFEYVTVCQYREKWKEIRIRRNVVANTKNTE
;
A
#
# COMPACT_ATOMS: atom_id res chain seq x y z
N MET A 1 -9.94 -0.79 -28.16
CA MET A 1 -11.21 -0.67 -27.41
C MET A 1 -12.08 0.35 -28.12
N SER A 2 -13.15 -0.07 -28.80
CA SER A 2 -13.89 0.76 -29.77
C SER A 2 -14.97 1.67 -29.19
N HIS A 3 -15.31 1.53 -27.89
CA HIS A 3 -16.48 2.19 -27.30
C HIS A 3 -16.16 3.13 -26.11
N GLY A 4 -14.88 3.36 -25.77
CA GLY A 4 -14.50 4.31 -24.72
C GLY A 4 -14.93 3.95 -23.29
N ILE A 5 -15.27 2.68 -23.03
CA ILE A 5 -15.75 2.18 -21.73
C ILE A 5 -14.75 1.17 -21.16
N VAL A 6 -14.46 1.30 -19.86
CA VAL A 6 -13.73 0.34 -19.03
C VAL A 6 -14.67 -0.24 -17.98
N GLN A 7 -14.51 -1.53 -17.71
CA GLN A 7 -15.18 -2.21 -16.61
C GLN A 7 -14.19 -2.53 -15.49
N ILE A 8 -14.56 -2.21 -14.26
CA ILE A 8 -13.76 -2.49 -13.07
C ILE A 8 -14.64 -3.20 -12.07
N ARG A 9 -14.14 -4.27 -11.49
CA ARG A 9 -14.83 -5.02 -10.45
C ARG A 9 -14.25 -4.66 -9.10
N LEU A 10 -15.08 -4.13 -8.20
CA LEU A 10 -14.71 -3.79 -6.83
C LEU A 10 -15.71 -4.41 -5.86
N LEU A 11 -15.25 -4.76 -4.67
CA LEU A 11 -16.10 -5.16 -3.56
C LEU A 11 -16.67 -3.92 -2.89
N ILE A 12 -17.99 -3.77 -2.91
CA ILE A 12 -18.71 -2.62 -2.37
C ILE A 12 -19.79 -3.14 -1.43
N ASN A 13 -19.71 -2.76 -0.15
CA ASN A 13 -20.64 -3.18 0.91
C ASN A 13 -20.81 -4.71 0.97
N GLY A 14 -19.69 -5.43 0.83
CA GLY A 14 -19.65 -6.90 0.87
C GLY A 14 -20.10 -7.60 -0.42
N GLU A 15 -20.37 -6.88 -1.51
CA GLU A 15 -20.77 -7.48 -2.79
C GLU A 15 -19.85 -7.04 -3.92
N TRP A 16 -19.50 -7.98 -4.79
CA TRP A 16 -18.75 -7.67 -6.00
C TRP A 16 -19.63 -6.92 -7.00
N LYS A 17 -19.25 -5.70 -7.35
CA LYS A 17 -19.96 -4.87 -8.31
C LYS A 17 -19.06 -4.52 -9.48
N VAL A 18 -19.60 -4.62 -10.68
CA VAL A 18 -18.93 -4.17 -11.91
C VAL A 18 -19.32 -2.72 -12.18
N LEU A 19 -18.34 -1.83 -12.06
CA LEU A 19 -18.46 -0.42 -12.39
C LEU A 19 -18.08 -0.22 -13.85
N LYS A 20 -18.94 0.49 -14.60
CA LYS A 20 -18.62 1.01 -15.93
C LYS A 20 -18.12 2.45 -15.79
N ILE A 21 -16.96 2.75 -16.35
CA ILE A 21 -16.38 4.09 -16.39
C ILE A 21 -15.93 4.41 -17.82
N ASP A 22 -15.93 5.69 -18.17
CA ASP A 22 -15.42 6.17 -19.45
C ASP A 22 -13.91 6.47 -19.40
N PHE A 23 -13.32 6.85 -20.54
CA PHE A 23 -11.87 7.11 -20.69
C PHE A 23 -11.39 8.49 -20.20
N HIS A 24 -12.29 9.39 -19.80
CA HIS A 24 -11.87 10.73 -19.36
C HIS A 24 -11.22 10.65 -17.99
N LEU A 25 -9.92 10.93 -17.95
CA LEU A 25 -9.14 11.02 -16.72
C LEU A 25 -8.80 12.48 -16.44
N PRO A 26 -8.83 12.91 -15.17
CA PRO A 26 -8.40 14.27 -14.82
C PRO A 26 -6.92 14.50 -15.16
N GLN A 27 -6.66 15.58 -15.87
CA GLN A 27 -5.30 16.01 -16.23
C GLN A 27 -4.98 17.38 -15.61
N LYS A 28 -3.68 17.64 -15.42
CA LYS A 28 -3.15 18.97 -15.14
C LYS A 28 -3.14 19.79 -16.44
N SER A 29 -3.00 21.12 -16.32
CA SER A 29 -2.98 22.04 -17.47
C SER A 29 -1.89 21.73 -18.50
N ASN A 30 -0.82 21.08 -18.07
CA ASN A 30 0.30 20.63 -18.90
C ASN A 30 0.11 19.21 -19.47
N SER A 31 -1.12 18.68 -19.48
CA SER A 31 -1.48 17.32 -19.95
C SER A 31 -0.89 16.15 -19.15
N PHE A 32 -0.25 16.41 -18.01
CA PHE A 32 0.17 15.37 -17.09
C PHE A 32 -1.00 14.85 -16.23
N GLU A 33 -0.81 13.69 -15.65
CA GLU A 33 -1.77 13.06 -14.74
C GLU A 33 -2.00 13.93 -13.50
N ARG A 34 -3.28 14.11 -13.10
CA ARG A 34 -3.61 14.82 -11.87
C ARG A 34 -3.48 13.95 -10.62
N TYR A 35 -3.85 12.68 -10.73
CA TYR A 35 -3.94 11.74 -9.61
C TYR A 35 -2.95 10.57 -9.82
N ALA A 36 -3.41 9.32 -9.95
CA ALA A 36 -2.53 8.17 -10.13
C ALA A 36 -1.51 8.37 -11.25
N TYR A 37 -0.24 8.08 -10.92
CA TYR A 37 0.86 8.16 -11.86
C TYR A 37 0.86 6.95 -12.81
N MET A 38 0.83 7.21 -14.12
CA MET A 38 0.69 6.17 -15.16
C MET A 38 2.05 5.77 -15.74
N VAL A 39 2.80 4.95 -15.00
CA VAL A 39 4.08 4.38 -15.46
C VAL A 39 3.90 3.66 -16.79
N LYS A 40 4.79 3.88 -17.77
CA LYS A 40 4.75 3.22 -19.11
C LYS A 40 3.41 3.38 -19.85
N LYS A 41 2.67 4.48 -19.62
CA LYS A 41 1.30 4.64 -20.16
C LYS A 41 0.35 3.52 -19.72
N GLN A 42 0.65 2.87 -18.60
CA GLN A 42 -0.21 1.87 -17.98
C GLN A 42 -1.39 2.57 -17.28
N ILE A 43 -2.44 2.77 -18.05
CA ILE A 43 -3.64 3.51 -17.63
C ILE A 43 -4.53 2.76 -16.63
N TRP A 44 -4.28 1.46 -16.44
CA TRP A 44 -5.14 0.60 -15.61
C TRP A 44 -5.22 1.09 -14.15
N VAL A 45 -4.13 1.63 -13.59
CA VAL A 45 -4.11 2.18 -12.23
C VAL A 45 -5.05 3.37 -12.10
N ALA A 46 -4.98 4.30 -13.06
CA ALA A 46 -5.84 5.49 -13.09
C ALA A 46 -7.32 5.13 -13.26
N PHE A 47 -7.62 4.07 -14.00
CA PHE A 47 -8.98 3.55 -14.08
C PHE A 47 -9.46 2.98 -12.74
N ILE A 48 -8.64 2.18 -12.04
CA ILE A 48 -8.97 1.67 -10.70
C ILE A 48 -9.24 2.84 -9.74
N GLU A 49 -8.37 3.84 -9.72
CA GLU A 49 -8.56 5.04 -8.91
C GLU A 49 -9.85 5.79 -9.28
N LYS A 50 -10.15 5.95 -10.58
CA LYS A 50 -11.44 6.51 -11.05
C LYS A 50 -12.63 5.69 -10.56
N GLY A 51 -12.52 4.36 -10.54
CA GLY A 51 -13.53 3.45 -9.98
C GLY A 51 -13.80 3.75 -8.51
N PHE A 52 -12.74 3.91 -7.71
CA PHE A 52 -12.84 4.31 -6.30
C PHE A 52 -13.45 5.70 -6.13
N ALA A 53 -13.00 6.68 -6.92
CA ALA A 53 -13.54 8.04 -6.90
C ALA A 53 -15.04 8.05 -7.23
N LYS A 54 -15.49 7.22 -8.19
CA LYS A 54 -16.90 7.07 -8.54
C LYS A 54 -17.74 6.54 -7.39
N ILE A 55 -17.23 5.56 -6.63
CA ILE A 55 -17.91 5.05 -5.42
C ILE A 55 -18.01 6.15 -4.36
N ARG A 56 -16.91 6.88 -4.14
CA ARG A 56 -16.83 7.94 -3.12
C ARG A 56 -17.43 9.28 -3.57
N LYS A 57 -17.88 9.38 -4.82
CA LYS A 57 -18.46 10.56 -5.48
C LYS A 57 -17.49 11.72 -5.73
N SER A 58 -16.18 11.57 -5.46
CA SER A 58 -15.14 12.56 -5.76
C SER A 58 -13.76 11.93 -5.63
N TYR A 59 -12.79 12.43 -6.39
CA TYR A 59 -11.37 12.09 -6.19
C TYR A 59 -10.82 12.66 -4.89
N GLU A 60 -11.27 13.85 -4.48
CA GLU A 60 -10.83 14.50 -3.24
C GLU A 60 -11.11 13.63 -2.01
N LYS A 61 -12.24 12.90 -2.03
CA LYS A 61 -12.65 11.95 -0.98
C LYS A 61 -11.80 10.68 -0.92
N LEU A 62 -10.79 10.55 -1.78
CA LEU A 62 -9.77 9.50 -1.68
C LEU A 62 -8.59 9.92 -0.79
N SER A 63 -8.43 11.21 -0.51
CA SER A 63 -7.38 11.71 0.37
C SER A 63 -7.52 11.14 1.78
N GLY A 64 -6.39 10.74 2.40
CA GLY A 64 -6.36 10.17 3.75
C GLY A 64 -7.00 8.78 3.88
N GLY A 65 -7.19 8.05 2.78
CA GLY A 65 -7.72 6.69 2.81
C GLY A 65 -6.74 5.68 3.45
N VAL A 66 -7.27 4.70 4.17
CA VAL A 66 -6.49 3.59 4.76
C VAL A 66 -6.28 2.49 3.72
N ALA A 67 -5.04 2.05 3.51
CA ALA A 67 -4.71 1.02 2.52
C ALA A 67 -5.46 -0.30 2.73
N GLY A 68 -5.73 -0.66 3.99
CA GLY A 68 -6.51 -1.85 4.33
C GLY A 68 -7.90 -1.88 3.72
N ILE A 69 -8.58 -0.72 3.64
CA ILE A 69 -9.89 -0.59 2.99
C ILE A 69 -9.74 -0.81 1.48
N ALA A 70 -8.74 -0.20 0.85
CA ALA A 70 -8.50 -0.35 -0.59
C ALA A 70 -8.19 -1.82 -0.94
N LEU A 71 -7.34 -2.48 -0.17
CA LEU A 71 -7.00 -3.90 -0.33
C LEU A 71 -8.24 -4.79 -0.19
N GLN A 72 -9.08 -4.56 0.82
CA GLN A 72 -10.34 -5.30 0.97
C GLN A 72 -11.28 -5.08 -0.23
N GLN A 73 -11.38 -3.84 -0.74
CA GLN A 73 -12.22 -3.52 -1.89
C GLN A 73 -11.70 -4.11 -3.20
N LEU A 74 -10.38 -4.29 -3.35
CA LEU A 74 -9.74 -4.89 -4.53
C LEU A 74 -9.77 -6.41 -4.52
N THR A 75 -9.58 -7.02 -3.36
CA THR A 75 -9.35 -8.47 -3.23
C THR A 75 -10.54 -9.23 -2.67
N GLY A 76 -11.39 -8.56 -1.90
CA GLY A 76 -12.38 -9.19 -1.05
C GLY A 76 -11.81 -10.01 0.11
N ALA A 77 -10.49 -9.98 0.35
CA ALA A 77 -9.89 -10.70 1.45
C ALA A 77 -10.14 -10.01 2.80
N MET A 78 -9.96 -10.77 3.88
CA MET A 78 -9.88 -10.20 5.21
C MET A 78 -8.60 -9.35 5.31
N THR A 79 -8.78 -8.09 5.71
CA THR A 79 -7.69 -7.15 5.86
C THR A 79 -7.80 -6.47 7.21
N PHE A 80 -6.69 -6.39 7.94
CA PHE A 80 -6.63 -5.75 9.25
C PHE A 80 -5.27 -5.08 9.45
N SER A 81 -5.23 -4.10 10.33
CA SER A 81 -4.01 -3.38 10.70
C SER A 81 -3.72 -3.59 12.17
N VAL A 82 -2.44 -3.78 12.49
CA VAL A 82 -1.95 -3.94 13.86
C VAL A 82 -0.94 -2.84 14.15
N PHE A 83 -1.27 -1.97 15.11
CA PHE A 83 -0.40 -0.91 15.57
C PHE A 83 0.82 -1.48 16.28
N MET A 84 1.99 -0.88 16.08
CA MET A 84 3.24 -1.34 16.69
C MET A 84 3.16 -1.39 18.22
N GLU A 85 2.42 -0.45 18.82
CA GLU A 85 2.16 -0.41 20.26
C GLU A 85 1.48 -1.68 20.80
N LYS A 86 0.69 -2.38 19.98
CA LYS A 86 0.03 -3.64 20.36
C LYS A 86 1.00 -4.81 20.51
N PHE A 87 2.24 -4.65 20.07
CA PHE A 87 3.32 -5.61 20.27
C PHE A 87 4.11 -5.33 21.56
N ASN A 88 3.54 -4.61 22.52
CA ASN A 88 4.21 -4.19 23.76
C ASN A 88 5.50 -3.39 23.50
N ASN A 89 5.56 -2.70 22.36
CA ASN A 89 6.76 -2.04 21.85
C ASN A 89 7.99 -2.96 21.76
N ASP A 90 7.79 -4.25 21.44
CA ASP A 90 8.86 -5.22 21.23
C ASP A 90 9.12 -5.43 19.72
N GLU A 91 10.27 -4.93 19.26
CA GLU A 91 10.72 -5.06 17.87
C GLU A 91 10.75 -6.52 17.39
N ASN A 92 11.10 -7.47 18.26
CA ASN A 92 11.17 -8.89 17.88
C ASN A 92 9.80 -9.44 17.51
N ARG A 93 8.76 -9.05 18.24
CA ARG A 93 7.40 -9.51 17.97
C ARG A 93 6.85 -8.93 16.67
N VAL A 94 7.19 -7.68 16.35
CA VAL A 94 6.83 -7.08 15.06
C VAL A 94 7.54 -7.80 13.92
N TRP A 95 8.83 -8.11 14.09
CA TRP A 95 9.60 -8.89 13.11
C TRP A 95 9.01 -10.28 12.87
N GLU A 96 8.72 -11.03 13.94
CA GLU A 96 8.08 -12.35 13.88
C GLU A 96 6.74 -12.27 13.15
N PHE A 97 5.91 -11.28 13.49
CA PHE A 97 4.62 -11.05 12.85
C PHE A 97 4.76 -10.79 11.33
N ILE A 98 5.71 -9.95 10.92
CA ILE A 98 5.97 -9.68 9.49
C ILE A 98 6.42 -10.97 8.80
N GLN A 99 7.35 -11.72 9.40
CA GLN A 99 7.86 -12.96 8.83
C GLN A 99 6.77 -14.03 8.66
N GLU A 100 5.93 -14.23 9.67
CA GLU A 100 4.82 -15.20 9.64
C GLU A 100 3.82 -14.89 8.51
N ASN A 101 3.41 -13.63 8.39
CA ASN A 101 2.45 -13.22 7.37
C ASN A 101 3.06 -13.20 5.97
N ARG A 102 4.35 -12.83 5.84
CA ARG A 102 5.11 -12.93 4.59
C ARG A 102 5.23 -14.38 4.15
N ASN A 103 5.61 -15.30 5.05
CA ASN A 103 5.73 -16.74 4.75
C ASN A 103 4.36 -17.34 4.35
N SER A 104 3.28 -16.78 4.89
CA SER A 104 1.91 -17.10 4.50
C SER A 104 1.50 -16.55 3.13
N LYS A 105 2.38 -15.81 2.45
CA LYS A 105 2.19 -15.13 1.16
C LYS A 105 1.05 -14.12 1.16
N PHE A 106 0.80 -13.51 2.31
CA PHE A 106 -0.18 -12.43 2.43
C PHE A 106 0.39 -11.13 1.89
N ILE A 107 -0.49 -10.23 1.49
CA ILE A 107 -0.10 -8.88 1.09
C ILE A 107 0.12 -8.07 2.36
N LEU A 108 1.29 -7.43 2.45
CA LEU A 108 1.70 -6.65 3.61
C LEU A 108 1.98 -5.21 3.20
N THR A 109 1.54 -4.28 4.04
CA THR A 109 1.89 -2.87 3.93
C THR A 109 2.20 -2.28 5.30
N VAL A 110 2.96 -1.19 5.33
CA VAL A 110 3.30 -0.44 6.54
C VAL A 110 3.03 1.04 6.31
N SER A 111 2.47 1.70 7.31
CA SER A 111 2.13 3.12 7.24
C SER A 111 2.99 3.93 8.18
N THR A 112 3.42 5.09 7.72
CA THR A 112 3.96 6.15 8.57
C THR A 112 2.82 7.00 9.11
N PRO A 113 2.92 7.53 10.34
CA PRO A 113 1.94 8.47 10.88
C PRO A 113 2.03 9.83 10.16
N THR A 114 1.03 10.68 10.36
CA THR A 114 1.15 12.12 10.04
C THR A 114 2.09 12.76 11.04
N ILE A 115 3.11 13.46 10.56
CA ILE A 115 4.11 14.11 11.41
C ILE A 115 3.98 15.63 11.27
N GLU A 116 4.21 16.35 12.36
CA GLU A 116 4.24 17.81 12.36
C GLU A 116 5.45 18.32 11.54
N GLU A 117 5.20 19.28 10.65
CA GLU A 117 6.15 19.75 9.63
C GLU A 117 7.47 20.28 10.22
N GLU A 118 7.44 20.92 11.39
CA GLU A 118 8.63 21.52 12.02
C GLU A 118 9.30 20.59 13.06
N SER A 119 8.85 19.34 13.17
CA SER A 119 9.40 18.39 14.15
C SER A 119 10.76 17.79 13.72
N GLU A 120 11.60 17.46 14.70
CA GLU A 120 12.85 16.72 14.45
C GLU A 120 12.58 15.38 13.74
N LYS A 121 11.44 14.74 14.04
CA LYS A 121 11.04 13.49 13.39
C LYS A 121 10.77 13.67 11.90
N LYS A 122 10.20 14.80 11.47
CA LYS A 122 10.00 15.13 10.05
C LYS A 122 11.34 15.24 9.32
N GLN A 123 12.27 16.01 9.89
CA GLN A 123 13.61 16.20 9.31
C GLN A 123 14.34 14.86 9.16
N LEU A 124 14.27 13.99 10.18
CA LEU A 124 14.81 12.64 10.09
C LEU A 124 14.13 11.85 8.98
N LEU A 125 12.81 11.78 8.95
CA LEU A 125 12.06 11.08 7.89
C LEU A 125 12.45 11.55 6.49
N GLU A 126 12.64 12.85 6.28
CA GLU A 126 13.11 13.42 5.01
C GLU A 126 14.55 13.03 4.69
N GLU A 127 15.47 13.05 5.66
CA GLU A 127 16.83 12.53 5.51
C GLU A 127 16.86 11.03 5.19
N TYR A 128 15.90 10.29 5.77
CA TYR A 128 15.61 8.89 5.51
C TYR A 128 14.66 8.69 4.33
N GLY A 129 14.26 9.74 3.60
CA GLY A 129 13.45 9.68 2.36
C GLY A 129 12.18 8.85 2.50
N ILE A 130 11.71 8.74 3.74
CA ILE A 130 10.46 8.16 4.13
C ILE A 130 9.50 9.34 4.26
N ARG A 131 8.49 9.38 3.40
CA ARG A 131 7.37 10.29 3.52
C ARG A 131 6.51 9.91 4.72
N ASP A 132 6.07 10.91 5.47
CA ASP A 132 5.01 10.82 6.46
C ASP A 132 3.63 10.74 5.79
N CYS A 133 2.62 10.33 6.56
CA CYS A 133 1.25 10.12 6.06
C CYS A 133 1.20 9.27 4.77
N HIS A 134 2.06 8.26 4.69
CA HIS A 134 2.25 7.45 3.50
C HIS A 134 2.25 5.95 3.81
N GLU A 135 1.79 5.17 2.83
CA GLU A 135 1.75 3.72 2.90
C GLU A 135 2.81 3.11 1.97
N TYR A 136 3.55 2.13 2.48
CA TYR A 136 4.57 1.38 1.75
C TYR A 136 4.18 -0.08 1.68
N SER A 137 4.37 -0.71 0.52
CA SER A 137 4.22 -2.16 0.38
C SER A 137 5.44 -2.87 0.92
N VAL A 138 5.25 -3.89 1.76
CA VAL A 138 6.32 -4.78 2.20
C VAL A 138 6.45 -5.89 1.17
N LEU A 139 7.56 -5.87 0.43
CA LEU A 139 7.84 -6.84 -0.62
C LEU A 139 8.62 -8.05 -0.12
N ASP A 140 9.53 -7.81 0.83
CA ASP A 140 10.43 -8.84 1.34
C ASP A 140 10.91 -8.53 2.76
N ALA A 141 11.37 -9.56 3.47
CA ALA A 141 11.96 -9.49 4.80
C ALA A 141 13.02 -10.59 4.92
N GLN A 142 14.27 -10.22 5.22
CA GLN A 142 15.38 -11.17 5.29
C GLN A 142 16.42 -10.76 6.34
N VAL A 143 17.22 -11.73 6.80
CA VAL A 143 18.41 -11.45 7.60
C VAL A 143 19.63 -11.41 6.67
N TYR A 144 20.37 -10.31 6.69
CA TYR A 144 21.59 -10.13 5.90
C TYR A 144 22.73 -9.62 6.79
N MET A 145 23.83 -10.37 6.87
CA MET A 145 24.99 -10.04 7.72
C MET A 145 24.61 -9.72 9.19
N GLY A 146 23.63 -10.43 9.74
CA GLY A 146 23.13 -10.21 11.11
C GLY A 146 22.11 -9.09 11.25
N HIS A 147 21.81 -8.33 10.19
CA HIS A 147 20.79 -7.29 10.16
C HIS A 147 19.46 -7.83 9.66
N ARG A 148 18.36 -7.45 10.32
CA ARG A 148 16.99 -7.73 9.87
C ARG A 148 16.57 -6.63 8.92
N LEU A 149 16.41 -6.95 7.65
CA LEU A 149 16.11 -6.00 6.59
C LEU A 149 14.71 -6.21 6.04
N ILE A 150 14.01 -5.12 5.77
CA ILE A 150 12.68 -5.10 5.14
C ILE A 150 12.79 -4.38 3.79
N LEU A 151 12.33 -5.01 2.72
CA LEU A 151 12.23 -4.39 1.40
C LEU A 151 10.87 -3.72 1.27
N LEU A 152 10.88 -2.40 1.12
CA LEU A 152 9.70 -1.59 0.91
C LEU A 152 9.58 -1.11 -0.53
N ALA A 153 8.35 -0.90 -0.98
CA ALA A 153 8.02 -0.19 -2.21
C ALA A 153 7.06 0.96 -1.96
N GLY A 154 7.21 2.04 -2.70
CA GLY A 154 6.29 3.19 -2.62
C GLY A 154 6.94 4.55 -2.34
N SER A 155 8.28 4.66 -2.41
CA SER A 155 9.01 5.95 -2.30
C SER A 155 8.60 7.00 -3.33
N GLY A 156 7.94 6.60 -4.42
CA GLY A 156 7.65 7.47 -5.54
C GLY A 156 8.93 7.93 -6.27
N PRO A 157 8.85 8.95 -7.13
CA PRO A 157 10.01 9.46 -7.88
C PRO A 157 10.96 10.36 -7.06
N PHE A 158 10.76 10.51 -5.75
CA PHE A 158 11.33 11.62 -4.95
C PHE A 158 12.65 11.30 -4.24
N GLY A 159 13.49 10.46 -4.84
CA GLY A 159 14.90 10.31 -4.44
C GLY A 159 15.15 9.21 -3.40
N LYS A 160 16.40 8.74 -3.37
CA LYS A 160 16.87 7.69 -2.45
C LYS A 160 17.55 8.30 -1.22
N PRO A 161 17.19 7.86 0.00
CA PRO A 161 17.73 8.40 1.24
C PRO A 161 19.03 7.81 1.77
N LYS A 162 19.51 8.30 2.92
CA LYS A 162 20.82 7.96 3.51
C LYS A 162 20.93 6.50 4.01
N SER A 163 19.93 5.84 4.60
CA SER A 163 20.03 4.42 4.99
C SER A 163 19.94 3.45 3.81
N VAL A 164 19.27 3.89 2.73
CA VAL A 164 19.41 3.29 1.39
C VAL A 164 20.85 3.41 0.87
N ARG A 165 21.73 4.25 1.43
CA ARG A 165 23.16 4.15 1.08
C ARG A 165 23.81 2.91 1.68
N ARG A 166 23.39 2.48 2.88
CA ARG A 166 23.93 1.27 3.52
C ARG A 166 23.50 0.02 2.77
N TRP A 167 22.21 -0.11 2.46
CA TRP A 167 21.63 -1.33 1.86
C TRP A 167 21.21 -1.20 0.40
N GLY A 168 21.30 -0.03 -0.21
CA GLY A 168 20.84 0.20 -1.59
C GLY A 168 21.73 -0.42 -2.67
N HIS A 169 22.87 -0.99 -2.29
CA HIS A 169 23.62 -1.89 -3.15
C HIS A 169 22.98 -3.28 -3.26
N LEU A 170 22.11 -3.65 -2.30
CA LEU A 170 21.40 -4.92 -2.35
C LEU A 170 20.30 -4.86 -3.42
N PRO A 171 20.17 -5.90 -4.25
CA PRO A 171 19.11 -5.97 -5.24
C PRO A 171 17.75 -6.14 -4.55
N SER A 172 16.72 -5.50 -5.09
CA SER A 172 15.34 -5.70 -4.65
C SER A 172 14.78 -7.06 -5.07
N TYR A 173 15.28 -7.60 -6.19
CA TYR A 173 14.88 -8.90 -6.73
C TYR A 173 16.12 -9.61 -7.26
N LYS A 174 16.41 -10.83 -6.79
CA LYS A 174 17.62 -11.58 -7.19
C LYS A 174 17.40 -12.48 -8.40
N GLU A 175 16.21 -13.07 -8.55
CA GLU A 175 16.01 -14.25 -9.41
C GLU A 175 15.38 -13.94 -10.78
N ILE A 176 14.82 -12.74 -11.00
CA ILE A 176 13.95 -12.45 -12.17
C ILE A 176 14.46 -11.23 -12.97
N ARG A 177 15.54 -10.57 -12.54
CA ARG A 177 15.97 -9.30 -13.14
C ARG A 177 16.59 -9.43 -14.53
N GLU A 178 17.15 -10.59 -14.89
CA GLU A 178 17.93 -10.76 -16.12
C GLU A 178 17.10 -10.54 -17.40
N ASP A 179 15.80 -10.87 -17.35
CA ASP A 179 14.88 -10.70 -18.49
C ASP A 179 14.15 -9.35 -18.52
N TRP A 180 14.44 -8.45 -17.56
CA TRP A 180 13.70 -7.20 -17.45
C TRP A 180 14.21 -6.14 -18.43
N CYS A 181 13.29 -5.38 -19.02
CA CYS A 181 13.69 -4.24 -19.83
C CYS A 181 14.26 -3.12 -18.94
N ALA A 182 15.11 -2.26 -19.50
CA ALA A 182 15.77 -1.16 -18.78
C ALA A 182 14.81 -0.28 -17.96
N VAL A 183 13.58 -0.11 -18.45
CA VAL A 183 12.55 0.67 -17.75
C VAL A 183 12.07 -0.05 -16.48
N ASP A 184 11.82 -1.36 -16.52
CA ASP A 184 11.40 -2.12 -15.32
C ASP A 184 12.53 -2.19 -14.29
N LEU A 185 13.78 -2.34 -14.75
CA LEU A 185 14.96 -2.26 -13.90
C LEU A 185 15.05 -0.90 -13.21
N GLY A 186 14.94 0.19 -13.96
CA GLY A 186 14.92 1.54 -13.40
C GLY A 186 13.82 1.71 -12.35
N PHE A 187 12.58 1.29 -12.63
CA PHE A 187 11.50 1.40 -11.65
C PHE A 187 11.72 0.58 -10.39
N SER A 188 12.24 -0.63 -10.50
CA SER A 188 12.61 -1.40 -9.32
C SER A 188 13.71 -0.69 -8.54
N GLU A 189 14.70 -0.12 -9.21
CA GLU A 189 15.77 0.61 -8.54
C GLU A 189 15.28 1.89 -7.86
N PHE A 190 14.35 2.65 -8.45
CA PHE A 190 13.88 3.92 -7.89
C PHE A 190 12.72 3.77 -6.89
N GLY A 191 11.84 2.80 -7.12
CA GLY A 191 10.58 2.64 -6.37
C GLY A 191 10.65 1.69 -5.18
N THR A 192 11.80 1.05 -4.96
CA THR A 192 12.00 0.09 -3.85
C THR A 192 13.31 0.32 -3.12
N PHE A 193 13.33 -0.04 -1.84
CA PHE A 193 14.50 0.15 -0.99
C PHE A 193 14.46 -0.74 0.25
N TRP A 194 15.65 -1.10 0.74
CA TRP A 194 15.83 -1.86 1.98
C TRP A 194 16.01 -0.92 3.17
N ILE A 195 15.35 -1.24 4.30
CA ILE A 195 15.53 -0.57 5.60
C ILE A 195 15.83 -1.57 6.71
N ASP A 196 16.50 -1.13 7.78
CA ASP A 196 16.66 -1.93 8.99
C ASP A 196 15.32 -2.03 9.75
N MET A 197 15.08 -3.18 10.38
CA MET A 197 13.90 -3.41 11.20
C MET A 197 13.75 -2.39 12.33
N SER A 198 14.86 -1.92 12.91
CA SER A 198 14.87 -0.88 13.93
C SER A 198 14.37 0.47 13.41
N GLU A 199 14.71 0.83 12.17
CA GLU A 199 14.20 2.04 11.51
C GLU A 199 12.70 1.90 11.25
N LEU A 200 12.26 0.73 10.75
CA LEU A 200 10.83 0.46 10.57
C LEU A 200 10.07 0.64 11.89
N PHE A 201 10.58 0.06 12.96
CA PHE A 201 9.96 0.10 14.28
C PHE A 201 9.90 1.51 14.88
N GLN A 202 10.88 2.36 14.58
CA GLN A 202 10.93 3.74 15.05
C GLN A 202 10.00 4.69 14.28
N TYR A 203 9.86 4.49 12.97
CA TYR A 203 9.27 5.49 12.07
C TYR A 203 7.85 5.17 11.60
N PHE A 204 7.44 3.90 11.64
CA PHE A 204 6.14 3.46 11.16
C PHE A 204 5.18 3.22 12.34
N GLU A 205 3.88 3.27 12.06
CA GLU A 205 2.83 3.24 13.09
C GLU A 205 2.14 1.88 13.18
N TYR A 206 1.85 1.27 12.03
CA TYR A 206 1.13 0.00 11.95
C TYR A 206 1.53 -0.82 10.73
N VAL A 207 1.32 -2.13 10.84
CA VAL A 207 1.41 -3.10 9.75
C VAL A 207 0.00 -3.49 9.33
N THR A 208 -0.31 -3.41 8.05
CA THR A 208 -1.56 -3.92 7.48
C THR A 208 -1.32 -5.26 6.81
N VAL A 209 -2.17 -6.24 7.13
CA VAL A 209 -2.17 -7.58 6.54
C VAL A 209 -3.44 -7.78 5.75
N CYS A 210 -3.31 -8.10 4.46
CA CYS A 210 -4.40 -8.55 3.62
C CYS A 210 -4.21 -10.03 3.29
N GLN A 211 -5.09 -10.87 3.83
CA GLN A 211 -5.02 -12.33 3.76
C GLN A 211 -5.54 -12.87 2.41
N TYR A 212 -5.14 -12.23 1.32
CA TYR A 212 -5.51 -12.67 -0.03
C TYR A 212 -4.75 -13.93 -0.44
N ARG A 213 -5.49 -14.91 -0.98
CA ARG A 213 -4.93 -16.11 -1.62
C ARG A 213 -5.82 -16.48 -2.81
N GLU A 214 -5.20 -16.73 -3.96
CA GLU A 214 -5.88 -16.95 -5.25
C GLU A 214 -6.95 -18.05 -5.21
N LYS A 215 -6.76 -19.09 -4.38
CA LYS A 215 -7.63 -20.27 -4.31
C LYS A 215 -8.59 -20.28 -3.12
N TRP A 216 -8.65 -19.20 -2.34
CA TRP A 216 -9.54 -19.16 -1.18
C TRP A 216 -10.99 -18.93 -1.60
N LYS A 217 -11.91 -19.70 -1.02
CA LYS A 217 -13.35 -19.51 -1.19
C LYS A 217 -13.86 -18.67 -0.04
N GLU A 218 -14.68 -17.69 -0.37
CA GLU A 218 -15.30 -16.79 0.60
C GLU A 218 -16.82 -16.99 0.60
N ILE A 219 -17.42 -16.98 1.79
CA ILE A 219 -18.85 -16.89 1.99
C ILE A 219 -19.13 -15.59 2.74
N ARG A 220 -20.00 -14.74 2.19
CA ARG A 220 -20.43 -13.48 2.81
C ARG A 220 -21.91 -13.55 3.15
N ILE A 221 -22.25 -13.29 4.40
CA ILE A 221 -23.63 -13.29 4.89
C ILE A 221 -24.02 -11.84 5.21
N ARG A 222 -25.07 -11.35 4.55
CA ARG A 222 -25.64 -10.03 4.85
C ARG A 222 -26.61 -10.17 6.02
N ARG A 223 -26.44 -9.32 7.04
CA ARG A 223 -27.37 -9.21 8.16
C ARG A 223 -27.79 -7.75 8.32
N ASN A 224 -29.09 -7.52 8.42
CA ASN A 224 -29.63 -6.23 8.85
C ASN A 224 -29.71 -6.24 10.38
N VAL A 225 -29.08 -5.26 11.03
CA VAL A 225 -29.19 -5.07 12.47
C VAL A 225 -30.13 -3.89 12.69
N VAL A 226 -31.25 -4.14 13.36
CA VAL A 226 -32.22 -3.10 13.75
C VAL A 226 -31.93 -2.74 15.20
N ALA A 227 -31.83 -1.45 15.50
CA ALA A 227 -31.67 -0.98 16.87
C ALA A 227 -32.86 -1.43 17.72
N ASN A 228 -32.59 -1.96 18.92
CA ASN A 228 -33.65 -2.34 19.84
C ASN A 228 -34.20 -1.05 20.49
N THR A 229 -35.32 -0.54 19.98
CA THR A 229 -35.97 0.69 20.50
C THR A 229 -36.96 0.41 21.65
N LYS A 230 -36.95 -0.78 22.24
CA LYS A 230 -37.76 -1.08 23.43
C LYS A 230 -36.93 -0.89 24.70
N ASN A 231 -37.06 0.29 25.31
CA ASN A 231 -37.21 0.54 26.77
C ASN A 231 -36.82 1.99 27.13
N THR A 232 -37.77 2.91 26.96
CA THR A 232 -37.93 4.11 27.79
C THR A 232 -39.42 4.39 27.88
N GLU A 233 -40.11 3.64 28.74
CA GLU A 233 -41.37 4.05 29.38
C GLU A 233 -41.11 4.13 30.88
#